data_AF-A0A950M4X7-F1
#
_entry.id   AF-A0A950M4X7-F1
#
_cell.length_a   1.000
_cell.length_b   1.000
_cell.length_c   1.000
_cell.angle_alpha   90.00
_cell.angle_beta   90.00
_cell.angle_gamma   90.00
#
_symmetry.space_group_name_H-M   'P 1'
#
loop_
_entity.id
_entity.type
_entity.pdbx_description
1 polymer ?
#
loop_
_entity_poly.entity_id
_entity_poly.type
_entity_poly.pdbx_seq_one_letter_code
_entity_poly.pdbx_strand_id
1 'polypeptide(L)' 'MQERLYEVVINAEHQYSVWPAHRPVPAGWQATGVRAAREQCLTHIDGVWLDRREFSLRQALVAAEVRHG' A
#
# COMPACT_ATOMS: atom_id res chain seq x y z
N MET A 1 8.93 11.27 24.05
CA MET A 1 9.02 11.55 22.60
C MET A 1 7.62 11.86 22.12
N GLN A 2 7.40 12.91 21.33
CA GLN A 2 6.08 13.16 20.73
C GLN A 2 5.87 12.12 19.62
N GLU A 3 5.03 11.11 19.85
CA GLU A 3 4.64 10.14 18.83
C GLU A 3 3.76 10.82 17.78
N ARG A 4 4.37 11.24 16.68
CA ARG A 4 3.63 11.79 15.55
C ARG A 4 2.87 10.67 14.85
N LEU A 5 1.56 10.84 14.72
CA LEU A 5 0.73 9.96 13.90
C LEU A 5 0.93 10.26 12.42
N TYR A 6 0.99 9.18 11.66
CA TYR A 6 1.02 9.19 10.21
C TYR A 6 -0.14 8.35 9.69
N GLU A 7 -0.51 8.59 8.44
CA GLU A 7 -1.49 7.81 7.72
C GLU A 7 -0.90 7.26 6.43
N VAL A 8 -1.36 6.08 6.04
CA VAL A 8 -1.00 5.49 4.75
C VAL A 8 -1.90 6.12 3.69
N VAL A 9 -1.29 6.60 2.62
CA VAL A 9 -1.97 7.17 1.46
C VAL A 9 -1.64 6.38 0.20
N ILE A 10 -2.59 6.35 -0.73
CA ILE A 10 -2.48 5.70 -2.03
C ILE A 10 -2.86 6.67 -3.15
N ASN A 11 -2.19 6.57 -4.29
CA ASN A 11 -2.54 7.32 -5.50
C ASN A 11 -3.20 6.42 -6.56
N ALA A 12 -3.64 7.04 -7.66
CA ALA A 12 -4.27 6.32 -8.79
C ALA A 12 -3.33 5.30 -9.47
N GLU A 13 -2.01 5.44 -9.32
CA GLU A 13 -1.00 4.49 -9.81
C GLU A 13 -0.74 3.34 -8.81
N HIS A 14 -1.55 3.23 -7.76
CA HIS A 14 -1.41 2.28 -6.66
C HIS A 14 -0.03 2.34 -5.97
N GLN A 15 0.56 3.53 -5.90
CA GLN A 15 1.76 3.77 -5.08
C GLN A 15 1.32 4.11 -3.66
N TYR A 16 1.96 3.48 -2.68
CA TYR A 16 1.71 3.72 -1.27
C TYR A 16 2.77 4.66 -0.70
N SER A 17 2.36 5.55 0.19
CA SER A 17 3.27 6.43 0.93
C SER A 17 2.74 6.70 2.34
N VAL A 18 3.61 7.23 3.19
CA VAL A 18 3.27 7.62 4.56
C VAL A 18 3.17 9.14 4.63
N TRP A 19 2.03 9.65 5.07
CA TRP A 19 1.75 11.09 5.17
C TRP A 19 1.49 11.51 6.62
N PRO A 20 1.94 12.70 7.08
CA PRO A 20 1.63 13.15 8.43
C PRO A 20 0.12 13.38 8.63
N ALA A 21 -0.48 12.73 9.63
CA ALA A 21 -1.93 12.74 9.84
C ALA A 21 -2.50 14.13 10.23
N HIS A 22 -1.65 15.08 10.61
CA HIS A 22 -2.03 16.45 10.94
C HIS A 22 -2.10 17.38 9.71
N ARG A 23 -1.72 16.90 8.51
CA ARG A 23 -1.74 17.68 7.27
C ARG A 23 -2.86 17.17 6.37
N PRO A 24 -3.50 18.07 5.59
CA PRO A 24 -4.40 17.63 4.53
C PRO A 24 -3.66 16.72 3.55
N VAL A 25 -4.35 15.69 3.05
CA VAL A 25 -3.81 14.79 2.03
C VAL A 25 -3.66 15.56 0.72
N PRO A 26 -2.53 15.44 0.00
CA PRO A 26 -2.33 16.13 -1.27
C PRO A 26 -3.36 15.69 -2.34
N ALA A 27 -3.65 16.59 -3.29
CA ALA A 27 -4.47 16.23 -4.44
C ALA A 27 -3.87 15.04 -5.21
N GLY A 28 -4.72 14.11 -5.65
CA GLY A 28 -4.30 12.88 -6.32
C GLY A 28 -3.91 11.74 -5.37
N TRP A 29 -3.92 11.97 -4.05
CA TRP A 29 -3.72 10.96 -3.02
C TRP A 29 -4.99 10.76 -2.19
N GLN A 30 -5.17 9.56 -1.66
CA GLN A 30 -6.29 9.20 -0.79
C GLN A 30 -5.79 8.44 0.43
N ALA A 31 -6.36 8.73 1.59
CA ALA A 31 -6.07 7.99 2.82
C ALA A 31 -6.65 6.57 2.75
N THR A 32 -5.88 5.57 3.16
CA THR A 32 -6.35 4.17 3.21
C THR A 32 -7.11 3.83 4.50
N GLY A 33 -7.14 4.76 5.46
CA GLY A 33 -7.72 4.57 6.79
C GLY A 33 -6.74 4.05 7.85
N VAL A 34 -5.54 3.62 7.47
CA VAL A 34 -4.51 3.19 8.42
C VAL A 34 -3.81 4.40 9.02
N ARG A 35 -3.87 4.54 10.35
CA ARG A 35 -3.23 5.63 11.12
C ARG A 35 -2.43 5.06 12.29
N ALA A 36 -1.13 5.32 12.31
CA ALA A 36 -0.23 4.73 13.29
C ALA A 36 1.08 5.52 13.42
N ALA A 37 2.02 5.03 14.23
CA ALA A 37 3.40 5.52 14.17
C ALA A 37 4.00 5.21 12.79
N ARG A 38 5.00 6.01 12.38
CA ARG A 38 5.62 5.90 11.05
C ARG A 38 6.07 4.48 10.71
N GLU A 39 6.71 3.81 11.67
CA GLU A 39 7.24 2.46 11.47
C GLU A 39 6.12 1.44 11.23
N GLN A 40 5.02 1.54 11.98
CA GLN A 40 3.84 0.68 11.80
C GLN A 40 3.19 0.92 10.43
N CYS A 41 3.09 2.18 9.98
CA CYS A 41 2.61 2.49 8.63
C CYS A 41 3.52 1.88 7.56
N LEU A 42 4.84 1.94 7.72
CA LEU A 42 5.80 1.35 6.78
C LEU A 42 5.69 -0.18 6.74
N THR A 43 5.57 -0.84 7.90
CA THR A 43 5.34 -2.29 7.97
C THR A 43 4.05 -2.69 7.25
N HIS A 44 2.97 -1.91 7.42
CA HIS A 44 1.73 -2.15 6.69
C HIS A 44 1.91 -2.05 5.17
N ILE A 45 2.61 -0.99 4.70
CA ILE A 45 2.89 -0.79 3.27
C ILE A 45 3.71 -1.96 2.71
N ASP A 46 4.75 -2.41 3.43
CA ASP A 46 5.60 -3.53 3.00
C ASP A 46 4.78 -4.82 2.81
N GLY A 47 3.90 -5.13 3.76
CA GLY A 47 3.00 -6.29 3.69
C GLY A 47 2.01 -6.23 2.51
N VAL A 48 1.39 -5.08 2.28
CA VAL A 48 0.46 -4.91 1.14
C VAL A 48 1.20 -4.97 -0.20
N TRP A 49 2.43 -4.43 -0.27
CA TRP A 49 3.24 -4.47 -1.49
C TRP A 49 3.74 -5.88 -1.83
N LEU A 50 4.05 -6.70 -0.82
CA LEU A 50 4.37 -8.11 -0.97
C LEU A 50 3.19 -8.90 -1.57
N ASP A 51 1.99 -8.71 -1.03
CA ASP A 51 0.77 -9.38 -1.51
C ASP A 51 0.50 -9.09 -2.99
N ARG A 52 0.70 -7.84 -3.45
CA ARG A 52 0.52 -7.50 -4.87
C ARG A 52 1.47 -8.25 -5.81
N ARG A 53 2.72 -8.52 -5.37
CA ARG A 53 3.68 -9.31 -6.17
C ARG A 53 3.26 -10.77 -6.25
N GLU A 54 2.84 -11.34 -5.12
CA GLU A 54 2.38 -12.73 -5.07
C GLU A 54 1.08 -12.92 -5.84
N PHE A 55 0.15 -11.97 -5.77
CA PHE A 55 -1.08 -11.99 -6.55
C PHE A 55 -0.80 -11.88 -8.05
N SER A 56 0.10 -10.99 -8.47
CA SER A 56 0.53 -10.90 -9.88
C SER A 56 1.19 -12.18 -10.36
N LEU A 57 2.03 -12.81 -9.53
CA LEU A 57 2.69 -14.08 -9.87
C LEU A 57 1.67 -15.22 -10.00
N ARG A 58 0.74 -15.35 -9.03
CA ARG A 58 -0.32 -16.37 -9.07
C ARG A 58 -1.21 -16.22 -10.31
N GLN A 59 -1.62 -14.99 -10.65
CA GLN A 59 -2.38 -14.75 -11.87
C GLN A 59 -1.61 -15.12 -13.14
N ALA A 60 -0.31 -14.83 -13.19
CA ALA A 60 0.53 -15.20 -14.34
C ALA A 60 0.65 -16.73 -14.50
N LEU A 61 0.76 -17.49 -13.40
CA LEU A 61 0.81 -18.95 -13.44
C LEU A 61 -0.53 -19.56 -13.90
N VAL A 62 -1.66 -19.09 -13.36
CA VAL A 62 -3.00 -19.55 -13.79
C VAL A 62 -3.24 -19.23 -15.28
N ALA A 63 -2.84 -18.04 -15.74
CA ALA A 63 -2.94 -17.67 -17.16
C ALA A 63 -2.03 -18.51 -18.08
N ALA A 64 -0.90 -19.01 -17.58
CA ALA A 64 -0.01 -19.88 -18.33
C ALA A 64 -0.56 -21.32 -18.44
N GLU A 65 -1.24 -21.83 -17.40
CA GLU A 65 -1.83 -23.18 -17.41
C GLU A 65 -3.01 -23.32 -18.39
N VAL A 66 -3.80 -22.26 -18.62
CA VAL A 66 -4.93 -22.28 -19.57
C VAL A 66 -4.50 -22.34 -21.05
N ARG A 67 -3.25 -22.01 -21.38
CA ARG A 67 -2.74 -22.06 -22.77
C ARG A 67 -2.26 -23.43 -23.25
N HIS A 68 -2.24 -24.44 -22.38
CA HIS A 68 -1.76 -25.79 -22.69
C HIS A 68 -2.85 -26.88 -22.61
N GLY A 69 -4.12 -26.50 -22.81
CA GLY A 69 -5.26 -27.42 -22.94
C GLY A 69 -5.81 -27.45 -24.36
#